data_AF-A0A352PV11-F1
#
_entry.id   AF-A0A352PV11-F1
#
_cell.length_a   1.000
_cell.length_b   1.000
_cell.length_c   1.000
_cell.angle_alpha   90.00
_cell.angle_beta   90.00
_cell.angle_gamma   90.00
#
_symmetry.space_group_name_H-M   'P 1'
#
loop_
_entity.id
_entity.type
_entity.pdbx_description
1 polymer ?
#
loop_
_entity_poly.entity_id
_entity_poly.type
_entity_poly.pdbx_seq_one_letter_code
_entity_poly.pdbx_strand_id
1 'polypeptide(L)'
;DHAASLEPQGFKKMVRDIHMVSLALGTGEEKFFSRGEILNRETLAKSLVAARRIEPGEILGNEMITVKGPGLGLSPQRYPELLGRRVERVIEVDEPFTEGDLGIHPELELEHTLPMQWGFTVRFRDYEELMVHKPRFLEFHFTDADLNDQYPGADYDMPLVVHAPEFWERTLVDLCARDERQRIDSIALIQKSIDLTRNMAKHFKGTPKVIVHTGGMTLDQPIQDNRPLYDNLGCSVEQIDSEGVEVLLENLPPHPWYFGGQWITNAFMDANEIRDFIVPRKMNICFDTSHSKLYCNWAHVDFYEQVQILLPYTHHLHISDGSGLDGEGLQIGEGNIDWVHFFRVTRDYHGTMIPEIWRGHQHAGQGFLLAIQRLSEAYFKAREDGG
;
A
#
# COMPACT_ATOMS: atom_id res chain seq x y z
N ASP A 1 43.01 34.28 7.56
CA ASP A 1 41.86 33.36 7.66
C ASP A 1 41.99 32.41 8.81
N HIS A 2 40.98 32.38 9.68
CA HIS A 2 40.91 31.40 10.76
C HIS A 2 40.51 30.04 10.19
N ALA A 3 41.27 29.00 10.55
CA ALA A 3 41.05 27.58 10.20
C ALA A 3 39.73 26.97 10.71
N ALA A 4 38.83 27.80 11.26
CA ALA A 4 37.54 27.42 11.83
C ALA A 4 36.34 27.93 10.99
N SER A 5 36.59 28.57 9.84
CA SER A 5 35.51 29.11 8.99
C SER A 5 35.10 28.06 7.96
N LEU A 6 33.85 27.63 7.99
CA LEU A 6 33.28 26.77 6.95
C LEU A 6 32.99 27.60 5.70
N GLU A 7 33.46 27.11 4.56
CA GLU A 7 33.04 27.62 3.25
C GLU A 7 31.51 27.52 3.09
N PRO A 8 30.87 28.33 2.23
CA PRO A 8 29.41 28.33 2.06
C PRO A 8 28.81 26.93 1.82
N GLN A 9 29.50 26.07 1.06
CA GLN A 9 29.08 24.68 0.86
C GLN A 9 29.20 23.84 2.13
N GLY A 10 30.27 24.03 2.91
CA GLY A 10 30.48 23.35 4.19
C GLY A 10 29.44 23.79 5.25
N PHE A 11 29.08 25.08 5.27
CA PHE A 11 28.02 25.58 6.13
C PHE A 11 26.66 25.01 5.73
N LYS A 12 26.34 24.97 4.42
CA LYS A 12 25.11 24.34 3.90
C LYS A 12 25.02 22.86 4.29
N LYS A 13 26.13 22.11 4.19
CA LYS A 13 26.20 20.71 4.63
C LYS A 13 26.00 20.59 6.13
N MET A 14 26.63 21.44 6.94
CA MET A 14 26.48 21.41 8.39
C MET A 14 25.03 21.70 8.82
N VAL A 15 24.39 22.71 8.23
CA VAL A 15 22.97 23.03 8.49
C VAL A 15 22.07 21.86 8.11
N ARG A 16 22.30 21.24 6.94
CA ARG A 16 21.61 20.01 6.54
C ARG A 16 21.82 18.91 7.58
N ASP A 17 23.05 18.63 7.98
CA ASP A 17 23.36 17.53 8.89
C ASP A 17 22.76 17.77 10.29
N ILE A 18 22.77 19.00 10.79
CA ILE A 18 22.08 19.38 12.05
C ILE A 18 20.57 19.15 11.93
N HIS A 19 19.97 19.52 10.79
CA HIS A 19 18.57 19.28 10.54
C HIS A 19 18.25 17.77 10.48
N MET A 20 19.07 16.98 9.78
CA MET A 20 18.92 15.53 9.73
C MET A 20 19.04 14.89 11.13
N VAL A 21 19.98 15.34 11.96
CA VAL A 21 20.11 14.87 13.34
C VAL A 21 18.90 15.26 14.17
N SER A 22 18.37 16.47 14.00
CA SER A 22 17.18 16.95 14.72
C SER A 22 15.94 16.14 14.33
N LEU A 23 15.76 15.83 13.04
CA LEU A 23 14.71 14.94 12.55
C LEU A 23 14.87 13.52 13.11
N ALA A 24 16.09 12.98 13.12
CA ALA A 24 16.38 11.64 13.63
C ALA A 24 16.15 11.51 15.15
N LEU A 25 16.27 12.60 15.91
CA LEU A 25 15.95 12.62 17.34
C LEU A 25 14.43 12.52 17.60
N GLY A 26 13.61 12.90 16.62
CA GLY A 26 12.15 12.92 16.74
C GLY A 26 11.64 13.97 17.73
N THR A 27 10.32 14.02 17.90
CA THR A 27 9.65 14.93 18.85
C THR A 27 9.45 14.31 20.23
N GLY A 28 9.50 12.97 20.32
CA GLY A 28 9.21 12.22 21.55
C GLY A 28 7.74 12.22 21.97
N GLU A 29 6.86 12.87 21.20
CA GLU A 29 5.43 12.96 21.49
C GLU A 29 4.66 11.74 20.98
N GLU A 30 5.04 11.21 19.82
CA GLU A 30 4.49 9.98 19.25
C GLU A 30 5.63 9.10 18.72
N LYS A 31 5.54 7.78 18.95
CA LYS A 31 6.52 6.80 18.47
C LYS A 31 5.80 5.74 17.64
N PHE A 32 6.05 5.78 16.33
CA PHE A 32 5.63 4.74 15.40
C PHE A 32 6.87 4.03 14.86
N PHE A 33 6.68 2.84 14.31
CA PHE A 33 7.76 2.11 13.67
C PHE A 33 7.91 2.62 12.24
N SER A 34 9.11 3.06 11.88
CA SER A 34 9.45 3.34 10.48
C SER A 34 9.34 2.08 9.62
N ARG A 35 9.14 2.21 8.31
CA ARG A 35 9.16 1.05 7.38
C ARG A 35 10.43 0.19 7.54
N GLY A 36 11.59 0.84 7.71
CA GLY A 36 12.85 0.16 8.02
C GLY A 36 12.84 -0.56 9.38
N GLU A 37 12.30 0.06 10.42
CA GLU A 37 12.13 -0.60 11.73
C GLU A 37 11.10 -1.72 11.70
N ILE A 38 10.03 -1.62 10.92
CA ILE A 38 9.05 -2.70 10.72
C ILE A 38 9.75 -3.89 10.07
N LEU A 39 10.46 -3.68 8.94
CA LEU A 39 11.24 -4.73 8.25
C LEU A 39 12.31 -5.36 9.15
N ASN A 40 13.01 -4.53 9.92
CA ASN A 40 14.01 -5.01 10.87
C ASN A 40 13.35 -5.76 12.04
N ARG A 41 12.22 -5.27 12.54
CA ARG A 41 11.45 -5.92 13.60
C ARG A 41 10.97 -7.28 13.14
N GLU A 42 10.49 -7.46 11.92
CA GLU A 42 10.15 -8.80 11.44
C GLU A 42 11.35 -9.73 11.49
N THR A 43 12.47 -9.31 10.94
CA THR A 43 13.66 -10.15 10.83
C THR A 43 14.26 -10.46 12.20
N LEU A 44 14.25 -9.48 13.12
CA LEU A 44 14.98 -9.53 14.40
C LEU A 44 14.09 -9.86 15.61
N ALA A 45 12.79 -9.55 15.55
CA ALA A 45 11.88 -9.87 16.62
C ALA A 45 11.65 -11.37 16.72
N LYS A 46 10.97 -11.72 17.81
CA LYS A 46 10.57 -13.09 18.09
C LYS A 46 9.06 -13.18 17.99
N SER A 47 8.57 -14.35 17.61
CA SER A 47 7.18 -14.74 17.71
C SER A 47 7.07 -16.03 18.51
N LEU A 48 5.86 -16.26 19.00
CA LEU A 48 5.45 -17.55 19.53
C LEU A 48 5.32 -18.53 18.38
N VAL A 49 5.96 -19.68 18.49
CA VAL A 49 5.91 -20.77 17.52
C VAL A 49 5.68 -22.10 18.22
N ALA A 50 5.18 -23.10 17.48
CA ALA A 50 4.96 -24.42 18.04
C ALA A 50 6.29 -25.15 18.29
N ALA A 51 6.51 -25.63 19.52
CA ALA A 51 7.71 -26.38 19.90
C ALA A 51 7.72 -27.82 19.36
N ARG A 52 6.54 -28.31 18.96
CA ARG A 52 6.29 -29.59 18.30
C ARG A 52 5.06 -29.42 17.41
N ARG A 53 4.82 -30.39 16.52
CA ARG A 53 3.53 -30.49 15.84
C ARG A 53 2.38 -30.61 16.86
N ILE A 54 1.31 -29.87 16.64
CA ILE A 54 0.11 -29.81 17.49
C ILE A 54 -1.10 -30.16 16.64
N GLU A 55 -1.90 -31.10 17.10
CA GLU A 55 -3.09 -31.59 16.42
C GLU A 55 -4.35 -30.85 16.89
N PRO A 56 -5.40 -30.75 16.04
CA PRO A 56 -6.69 -30.19 16.44
C PRO A 56 -7.25 -30.88 17.69
N GLY A 57 -7.82 -30.08 18.58
CA GLY A 57 -8.40 -30.53 19.84
C GLY A 57 -7.42 -30.62 21.01
N GLU A 58 -6.11 -30.53 20.78
CA GLU A 58 -5.13 -30.43 21.86
C GLU A 58 -5.28 -29.11 22.64
N ILE A 59 -4.94 -29.14 23.93
CA ILE A 59 -4.92 -27.95 24.79
C ILE A 59 -3.49 -27.45 24.90
N LEU A 60 -3.26 -26.19 24.55
CA LEU A 60 -1.92 -25.59 24.54
C LEU A 60 -1.31 -25.54 25.95
N GLY A 61 -0.28 -26.36 26.15
CA GLY A 61 0.58 -26.38 27.32
C GLY A 61 1.87 -25.57 27.13
N ASN A 62 2.60 -25.36 28.22
CA ASN A 62 3.85 -24.59 28.20
C ASN A 62 4.93 -25.24 27.30
N GLU A 63 4.95 -26.56 27.24
CA GLU A 63 5.89 -27.37 26.46
C GLU A 63 5.60 -27.34 24.96
N MET A 64 4.42 -26.86 24.55
CA MET A 64 3.98 -26.82 23.16
C MET A 64 4.33 -25.50 22.48
N ILE A 65 4.68 -24.47 23.24
CA ILE A 65 4.91 -23.11 22.75
C ILE A 65 6.36 -22.74 23.05
N THR A 66 7.07 -22.21 22.06
CA THR A 66 8.40 -21.66 22.22
C THR A 66 8.53 -20.32 21.51
N VAL A 67 9.66 -19.66 21.69
CA VAL A 67 9.94 -18.32 21.15
C VAL A 67 11.08 -18.43 20.15
N LYS A 68 10.80 -18.17 18.87
CA LYS A 68 11.80 -18.13 17.79
C LYS A 68 11.64 -16.85 16.97
N GLY A 69 12.67 -16.50 16.20
CA GLY A 69 12.55 -15.45 15.16
C GLY A 69 12.51 -16.11 13.78
N PRO A 70 12.07 -15.41 12.73
CA PRO A 70 11.59 -14.00 12.71
C PRO A 70 10.24 -13.81 13.41
N GLY A 71 9.89 -12.57 13.75
CA GLY A 71 8.64 -12.18 14.40
C GLY A 71 7.45 -12.16 13.44
N LEU A 72 7.09 -13.33 12.89
CA LEU A 72 6.05 -13.45 11.87
C LEU A 72 4.66 -13.81 12.42
N GLY A 73 4.58 -14.15 13.71
CA GLY A 73 3.33 -14.46 14.41
C GLY A 73 3.16 -13.64 15.69
N LEU A 74 2.36 -14.16 16.61
CA LEU A 74 2.03 -13.51 17.88
C LEU A 74 3.28 -13.11 18.67
N SER A 75 3.26 -11.89 19.20
CA SER A 75 4.30 -11.39 20.09
C SER A 75 4.48 -12.33 21.30
N PRO A 76 5.72 -12.59 21.77
CA PRO A 76 5.98 -13.37 22.98
C PRO A 76 5.27 -12.85 24.22
N GLN A 77 4.92 -11.55 24.25
CA GLN A 77 4.15 -10.95 25.33
C GLN A 77 2.72 -11.49 25.43
N ARG A 78 2.19 -12.05 24.34
CA ARG A 78 0.85 -12.64 24.23
C ARG A 78 0.81 -14.12 24.59
N TYR A 79 1.94 -14.68 25.05
CA TYR A 79 2.04 -16.07 25.50
C TYR A 79 0.92 -16.49 26.47
N PRO A 80 0.53 -15.67 27.47
CA PRO A 80 -0.55 -16.04 28.38
C PRO A 80 -1.90 -16.24 27.69
N GLU A 81 -2.13 -15.60 26.54
CA GLU A 81 -3.40 -15.71 25.80
C GLU A 81 -3.56 -17.05 25.06
N LEU A 82 -2.44 -17.74 24.77
CA LEU A 82 -2.44 -19.05 24.12
C LEU A 82 -2.62 -20.20 25.11
N LEU A 83 -2.10 -20.06 26.33
CA LEU A 83 -2.13 -21.14 27.32
C LEU A 83 -3.56 -21.58 27.64
N GLY A 84 -3.80 -22.89 27.60
CA GLY A 84 -5.11 -23.46 27.89
C GLY A 84 -6.13 -23.35 26.75
N ARG A 85 -5.78 -22.71 25.63
CA ARG A 85 -6.62 -22.70 24.42
C ARG A 85 -6.67 -24.09 23.80
N ARG A 86 -7.82 -24.44 23.24
CA ARG A 86 -7.97 -25.63 22.40
C ARG A 86 -7.62 -25.25 20.96
N VAL A 87 -6.73 -26.03 20.35
CA VAL A 87 -6.31 -25.80 18.97
C VAL A 87 -7.38 -26.30 17.99
N GLU A 88 -7.63 -25.54 16.91
CA GLU A 88 -8.69 -25.84 15.92
C GLU A 88 -8.15 -26.42 14.61
N ARG A 89 -6.84 -26.32 14.37
CA ARG A 89 -6.15 -26.72 13.14
C ARG A 89 -4.85 -27.46 13.45
N VAL A 90 -4.24 -28.10 12.47
CA VAL A 90 -2.86 -28.59 12.64
C VAL A 90 -1.93 -27.37 12.69
N ILE A 91 -0.99 -27.38 13.63
CA ILE A 91 0.10 -26.41 13.71
C ILE A 91 1.41 -27.20 13.65
N GLU A 92 2.18 -27.00 12.60
CA GLU A 92 3.45 -27.71 12.40
C GLU A 92 4.55 -27.19 13.33
N VAL A 93 5.58 -28.00 13.56
CA VAL A 93 6.75 -27.55 14.34
C VAL A 93 7.35 -26.28 13.72
N ASP A 94 7.70 -25.31 14.57
CA ASP A 94 8.22 -23.99 14.21
C ASP A 94 7.25 -23.08 13.45
N GLU A 95 6.01 -23.50 13.24
CA GLU A 95 4.97 -22.65 12.69
C GLU A 95 4.60 -21.55 13.70
N PRO A 96 4.53 -20.26 13.28
CA PRO A 96 4.09 -19.18 14.14
C PRO A 96 2.61 -19.29 14.51
N PHE A 97 2.30 -19.00 15.78
CA PHE A 97 0.91 -18.78 16.20
C PHE A 97 0.42 -17.43 15.67
N THR A 98 -0.87 -17.35 15.39
CA THR A 98 -1.58 -16.25 14.73
C THR A 98 -2.77 -15.77 15.58
N GLU A 99 -3.40 -14.66 15.21
CA GLU A 99 -4.65 -14.23 15.86
C GLU A 99 -5.75 -15.30 15.79
N GLY A 100 -5.83 -16.07 14.70
CA GLY A 100 -6.76 -17.18 14.56
C GLY A 100 -6.57 -18.25 15.64
N ASP A 101 -5.33 -18.45 16.12
CA ASP A 101 -5.03 -19.41 17.20
C ASP A 101 -5.48 -18.89 18.59
N LEU A 102 -5.88 -17.62 18.67
CA LEU A 102 -6.56 -17.02 19.84
C LEU A 102 -8.09 -17.03 19.69
N GLY A 103 -8.61 -17.65 18.64
CA GLY A 103 -10.03 -17.64 18.28
C GLY A 103 -10.49 -16.29 17.73
N ILE A 104 -9.55 -15.45 17.28
CA ILE A 104 -9.87 -14.20 16.59
C ILE A 104 -9.88 -14.51 15.09
N HIS A 105 -11.06 -14.92 14.63
CA HIS A 105 -11.35 -15.10 13.22
C HIS A 105 -12.19 -13.90 12.77
N PRO A 106 -11.63 -12.91 12.05
CA PRO A 106 -12.44 -11.86 11.46
C PRO A 106 -13.31 -12.49 10.37
N GLU A 107 -14.52 -12.93 10.74
CA GLU A 107 -15.55 -13.32 9.78
C GLU A 107 -16.23 -12.05 9.28
N LEU A 108 -16.19 -11.86 7.96
CA LEU A 108 -16.84 -10.72 7.35
C LEU A 108 -18.35 -10.99 7.26
N GLU A 109 -19.15 -10.25 8.02
CA GLU A 109 -20.60 -10.21 7.79
C GLU A 109 -20.86 -9.48 6.47
N LEU A 110 -20.92 -10.22 5.36
CA LEU A 110 -21.06 -9.66 4.01
C LEU A 110 -22.25 -8.69 3.86
N GLU A 111 -23.34 -8.93 4.61
CA GLU A 111 -24.54 -8.09 4.65
C GLU A 111 -24.32 -6.75 5.37
N HIS A 112 -23.28 -6.65 6.20
CA HIS A 112 -22.91 -5.46 6.97
C HIS A 112 -21.55 -4.90 6.53
N THR A 113 -21.27 -4.93 5.23
CA THR A 113 -20.09 -4.27 4.64
C THR A 113 -20.44 -2.90 4.10
N LEU A 114 -19.46 -1.99 4.10
CA LEU A 114 -19.55 -0.72 3.41
C LEU A 114 -19.98 -0.90 1.94
N PRO A 115 -20.81 0.01 1.38
CA PRO A 115 -21.49 -0.23 0.11
C PRO A 115 -20.59 -0.13 -1.13
N MET A 116 -19.36 0.38 -1.00
CA MET A 116 -18.39 0.46 -2.11
C MET A 116 -18.06 -0.92 -2.68
N GLN A 117 -17.61 -0.95 -3.93
CA GLN A 117 -17.11 -2.19 -4.51
C GLN A 117 -15.74 -2.47 -3.92
N TRP A 118 -15.65 -3.40 -2.97
CA TRP A 118 -14.40 -3.79 -2.34
C TRP A 118 -13.84 -5.09 -2.93
N GLY A 119 -12.52 -5.21 -2.95
CA GLY A 119 -11.78 -6.33 -3.48
C GLY A 119 -10.50 -6.57 -2.69
N PHE A 120 -9.62 -7.43 -3.21
CA PHE A 120 -8.33 -7.72 -2.60
C PHE A 120 -7.21 -7.63 -3.63
N THR A 121 -6.03 -7.24 -3.14
CA THR A 121 -4.76 -7.47 -3.82
C THR A 121 -4.49 -8.95 -3.91
N VAL A 122 -4.26 -9.44 -5.12
CA VAL A 122 -4.00 -10.86 -5.41
C VAL A 122 -2.84 -11.03 -6.38
N ARG A 123 -2.27 -12.23 -6.41
CA ARG A 123 -1.30 -12.67 -7.43
C ARG A 123 -1.89 -13.84 -8.21
N PHE A 124 -1.29 -14.18 -9.36
CA PHE A 124 -1.73 -15.32 -10.16
C PHE A 124 -1.74 -16.66 -9.42
N ARG A 125 -0.96 -16.79 -8.35
CA ARG A 125 -0.75 -18.06 -7.64
C ARG A 125 -1.72 -18.29 -6.49
N ASP A 126 -2.30 -17.23 -5.93
CA ASP A 126 -3.03 -17.27 -4.66
C ASP A 126 -4.43 -16.61 -4.72
N TYR A 127 -4.82 -16.03 -5.85
CA TYR A 127 -6.11 -15.33 -5.96
C TYR A 127 -7.32 -16.21 -5.64
N GLU A 128 -7.29 -17.51 -5.98
CA GLU A 128 -8.40 -18.45 -5.71
C GLU A 128 -8.67 -18.63 -4.21
N GLU A 129 -7.65 -18.53 -3.37
CA GLU A 129 -7.78 -18.68 -1.92
C GLU A 129 -8.63 -17.55 -1.33
N LEU A 130 -8.55 -16.33 -1.89
CA LEU A 130 -9.31 -15.18 -1.43
C LEU A 130 -10.74 -15.13 -1.98
N MET A 131 -11.07 -15.97 -2.97
CA MET A 131 -12.44 -16.04 -3.54
C MET A 131 -13.47 -16.56 -2.54
N VAL A 132 -13.04 -17.28 -1.50
CA VAL A 132 -13.94 -17.74 -0.42
C VAL A 132 -14.66 -16.58 0.27
N HIS A 133 -14.01 -15.42 0.32
CA HIS A 133 -14.52 -14.19 0.92
C HIS A 133 -15.43 -13.38 -0.02
N LYS A 134 -15.64 -13.85 -1.26
CA LYS A 134 -16.54 -13.27 -2.26
C LYS A 134 -16.27 -11.77 -2.52
N PRO A 135 -15.04 -11.39 -2.92
CA PRO A 135 -14.74 -10.02 -3.29
C PRO A 135 -15.58 -9.57 -4.50
N ARG A 136 -15.86 -8.27 -4.61
CA ARG A 136 -16.70 -7.71 -5.67
C ARG A 136 -15.93 -7.44 -6.96
N PHE A 137 -14.60 -7.43 -6.89
CA PHE A 137 -13.66 -7.40 -8.01
C PHE A 137 -12.30 -7.94 -7.53
N LEU A 138 -11.38 -8.20 -8.45
CA LEU A 138 -10.01 -8.58 -8.13
C LEU A 138 -9.02 -7.54 -8.62
N GLU A 139 -7.99 -7.30 -7.81
CA GLU A 139 -6.84 -6.50 -8.22
C GLU A 139 -5.57 -7.34 -8.29
N PHE A 140 -5.09 -7.59 -9.51
CA PHE A 140 -3.84 -8.32 -9.70
C PHE A 140 -2.66 -7.38 -9.63
N HIS A 141 -1.78 -7.60 -8.66
CA HIS A 141 -0.49 -6.92 -8.64
C HIS A 141 0.50 -7.70 -9.49
N PHE A 142 0.99 -7.11 -10.57
CA PHE A 142 1.97 -7.75 -11.43
C PHE A 142 3.40 -7.59 -10.89
N THR A 143 4.20 -8.63 -11.07
CA THR A 143 5.65 -8.54 -11.15
C THR A 143 6.07 -8.40 -12.60
N ASP A 144 7.32 -7.98 -12.86
CA ASP A 144 7.89 -7.94 -14.21
C ASP A 144 7.91 -9.33 -14.87
N ALA A 145 8.06 -10.40 -14.08
CA ALA A 145 7.98 -11.77 -14.55
C ALA A 145 6.56 -12.14 -15.04
N ASP A 146 5.53 -11.77 -14.29
CA ASP A 146 4.12 -12.08 -14.62
C ASP A 146 3.70 -11.52 -16.00
N LEU A 147 4.34 -10.44 -16.46
CA LEU A 147 4.07 -9.83 -17.77
C LEU A 147 4.38 -10.75 -18.97
N ASN A 148 5.13 -11.84 -18.74
CA ASN A 148 5.43 -12.83 -19.77
C ASN A 148 4.59 -14.12 -19.61
N ASP A 149 3.78 -14.21 -18.58
CA ASP A 149 2.91 -15.35 -18.30
C ASP A 149 1.53 -15.18 -18.95
N GLN A 150 0.74 -16.26 -18.89
CA GLN A 150 -0.66 -16.26 -19.28
C GLN A 150 -1.53 -16.28 -18.04
N TYR A 151 -2.64 -15.56 -18.10
CA TYR A 151 -3.66 -15.60 -17.05
C TYR A 151 -4.11 -17.05 -16.84
N PRO A 152 -3.90 -17.61 -15.64
CA PRO A 152 -4.19 -19.03 -15.39
C PRO A 152 -5.65 -19.28 -14.99
N GLY A 153 -6.43 -18.21 -14.79
CA GLY A 153 -7.69 -18.29 -14.06
C GLY A 153 -8.93 -18.55 -14.89
N ALA A 154 -10.05 -18.67 -14.18
CA ALA A 154 -11.37 -18.87 -14.76
C ALA A 154 -12.00 -17.57 -15.25
N ASP A 155 -13.18 -17.71 -15.89
CA ASP A 155 -14.08 -16.59 -16.20
C ASP A 155 -14.82 -16.15 -14.93
N TYR A 156 -14.85 -14.84 -14.68
CA TYR A 156 -15.54 -14.22 -13.56
C TYR A 156 -16.52 -13.14 -14.00
N ASP A 157 -17.68 -13.09 -13.35
CA ASP A 157 -18.70 -12.06 -13.55
C ASP A 157 -18.43 -10.83 -12.66
N MET A 158 -17.22 -10.28 -12.73
CA MET A 158 -16.79 -9.14 -11.91
C MET A 158 -15.78 -8.25 -12.63
N PRO A 159 -15.56 -7.01 -12.16
CA PRO A 159 -14.52 -6.13 -12.68
C PRO A 159 -13.10 -6.65 -12.46
N LEU A 160 -12.18 -6.17 -13.30
CA LEU A 160 -10.75 -6.40 -13.20
C LEU A 160 -10.02 -5.08 -12.93
N VAL A 161 -9.15 -5.08 -11.93
CA VAL A 161 -8.14 -4.06 -11.71
C VAL A 161 -6.77 -4.74 -11.77
N VAL A 162 -5.78 -4.02 -12.27
CA VAL A 162 -4.40 -4.47 -12.33
C VAL A 162 -3.53 -3.36 -11.79
N HIS A 163 -2.57 -3.71 -10.93
CA HIS A 163 -1.47 -2.84 -10.56
C HIS A 163 -0.23 -3.21 -11.36
N ALA A 164 0.28 -2.27 -12.15
CA ALA A 164 1.48 -2.50 -12.95
C ALA A 164 2.71 -2.67 -12.03
N PRO A 165 3.77 -3.37 -12.47
CA PRO A 165 4.98 -3.49 -11.68
C PRO A 165 5.63 -2.12 -11.43
N GLU A 166 6.15 -1.91 -10.22
CA GLU A 166 6.88 -0.68 -9.86
C GLU A 166 8.36 -0.72 -10.29
N PHE A 167 8.89 -1.91 -10.58
CA PHE A 167 10.27 -2.11 -11.00
C PHE A 167 10.42 -3.36 -11.87
N TRP A 168 11.52 -3.42 -12.62
CA TRP A 168 12.02 -4.64 -13.24
C TRP A 168 13.47 -4.86 -12.81
N GLU A 169 13.80 -6.08 -12.45
CA GLU A 169 15.10 -6.44 -11.85
C GLU A 169 15.50 -5.50 -10.67
N ARG A 170 16.33 -4.50 -10.92
CA ARG A 170 16.78 -3.48 -9.96
C ARG A 170 16.59 -2.05 -10.46
N THR A 171 15.66 -1.85 -11.40
CA THR A 171 15.38 -0.55 -12.02
C THR A 171 13.94 -0.17 -11.77
N LEU A 172 13.70 1.04 -11.26
CA LEU A 172 12.35 1.57 -11.07
C LEU A 172 11.70 1.90 -12.40
N VAL A 173 10.41 1.60 -12.48
CA VAL A 173 9.49 2.18 -13.46
C VAL A 173 9.34 3.66 -13.16
N ASP A 174 9.79 4.46 -14.11
CA ASP A 174 9.85 5.91 -13.98
C ASP A 174 9.45 6.59 -15.29
N LEU A 175 8.16 6.95 -15.39
CA LEU A 175 7.61 7.70 -16.53
C LEU A 175 8.04 9.17 -16.52
N CYS A 176 8.58 9.65 -15.39
CA CYS A 176 9.14 10.99 -15.22
C CYS A 176 10.64 11.05 -15.53
N ALA A 177 11.30 9.91 -15.74
CA ALA A 177 12.75 9.79 -15.81
C ALA A 177 13.39 10.78 -16.80
N ARG A 178 14.46 11.43 -16.35
CA ARG A 178 15.30 12.28 -17.21
C ARG A 178 16.23 11.47 -18.11
N ASP A 179 16.55 10.25 -17.68
CA ASP A 179 17.21 9.28 -18.54
C ASP A 179 16.20 8.74 -19.55
N GLU A 180 16.38 9.11 -20.82
CA GLU A 180 15.42 8.77 -21.88
C GLU A 180 15.29 7.26 -22.08
N ARG A 181 16.37 6.50 -21.87
CA ARG A 181 16.35 5.05 -22.01
C ARG A 181 15.49 4.43 -20.91
N GLN A 182 15.71 4.80 -19.65
CA GLN A 182 14.89 4.34 -18.53
C GLN A 182 13.41 4.69 -18.75
N ARG A 183 13.11 5.90 -19.23
CA ARG A 183 11.74 6.32 -19.53
C ARG A 183 11.09 5.46 -20.62
N ILE A 184 11.79 5.21 -21.73
CA ILE A 184 11.30 4.36 -22.82
C ILE A 184 11.07 2.91 -22.34
N ASP A 185 12.02 2.36 -21.57
CA ASP A 185 11.90 1.01 -21.02
C ASP A 185 10.72 0.92 -20.03
N SER A 186 10.47 1.99 -19.25
CA SER A 186 9.32 2.11 -18.35
C SER A 186 8.00 2.14 -19.12
N ILE A 187 7.90 2.95 -20.18
CA ILE A 187 6.72 2.99 -21.07
C ILE A 187 6.44 1.61 -21.66
N ALA A 188 7.48 0.93 -22.15
CA ALA A 188 7.35 -0.40 -22.74
C ALA A 188 6.84 -1.44 -21.73
N LEU A 189 7.27 -1.37 -20.47
CA LEU A 189 6.80 -2.24 -19.40
C LEU A 189 5.33 -1.96 -19.03
N ILE A 190 4.94 -0.68 -18.93
CA ILE A 190 3.53 -0.31 -18.72
C ILE A 190 2.65 -0.77 -19.88
N GLN A 191 3.11 -0.63 -21.13
CA GLN A 191 2.37 -1.12 -22.29
C GLN A 191 2.17 -2.63 -22.24
N LYS A 192 3.19 -3.41 -21.86
CA LYS A 192 3.05 -4.86 -21.66
C LYS A 192 2.02 -5.19 -20.57
N SER A 193 1.98 -4.42 -19.50
CA SER A 193 1.00 -4.58 -18.41
C SER A 193 -0.43 -4.35 -18.93
N ILE A 194 -0.62 -3.32 -19.75
CA ILE A 194 -1.90 -3.03 -20.41
C ILE A 194 -2.29 -4.15 -21.37
N ASP A 195 -1.37 -4.64 -22.19
CA ASP A 195 -1.64 -5.71 -23.16
C ASP A 195 -2.04 -7.03 -22.48
N LEU A 196 -1.37 -7.40 -21.38
CA LEU A 196 -1.77 -8.53 -20.55
C LEU A 196 -3.15 -8.30 -19.92
N THR A 197 -3.40 -7.10 -19.41
CA THR A 197 -4.71 -6.71 -18.83
C THR A 197 -5.83 -6.83 -19.87
N ARG A 198 -5.61 -6.37 -21.11
CA ARG A 198 -6.57 -6.52 -22.21
C ARG A 198 -6.85 -7.98 -22.54
N ASN A 199 -5.83 -8.84 -22.45
CA ASN A 199 -6.03 -10.27 -22.64
C ASN A 199 -6.88 -10.86 -21.52
N MET A 200 -6.56 -10.52 -20.26
CA MET A 200 -7.33 -10.93 -19.08
C MET A 200 -8.78 -10.44 -19.13
N ALA A 201 -9.03 -9.22 -19.60
CA ALA A 201 -10.35 -8.59 -19.60
C ALA A 201 -11.45 -9.41 -20.30
N LYS A 202 -11.09 -10.34 -21.20
CA LYS A 202 -12.03 -11.28 -21.84
C LYS A 202 -12.70 -12.23 -20.84
N HIS A 203 -12.02 -12.48 -19.72
CA HIS A 203 -12.45 -13.35 -18.62
C HIS A 203 -13.16 -12.56 -17.50
N PHE A 204 -13.31 -11.25 -17.63
CA PHE A 204 -13.91 -10.35 -16.63
C PHE A 204 -15.01 -9.48 -17.26
N LYS A 205 -15.66 -8.65 -16.45
CA LYS A 205 -16.73 -7.74 -16.89
C LYS A 205 -16.34 -6.27 -16.76
N GLY A 206 -16.82 -5.48 -17.71
CA GLY A 206 -16.61 -4.03 -17.74
C GLY A 206 -15.25 -3.66 -18.31
N THR A 207 -14.92 -2.37 -18.23
CA THR A 207 -13.61 -1.84 -18.63
C THR A 207 -12.62 -2.09 -17.50
N PRO A 208 -11.51 -2.82 -17.75
CA PRO A 208 -10.51 -3.05 -16.73
C PRO A 208 -9.75 -1.76 -16.40
N LYS A 209 -9.26 -1.66 -15.18
CA LYS A 209 -8.42 -0.55 -14.72
C LYS A 209 -6.95 -1.00 -14.61
N VAL A 210 -6.02 -0.12 -14.96
CA VAL A 210 -4.58 -0.33 -14.80
C VAL A 210 -3.99 0.80 -13.98
N ILE A 211 -3.50 0.47 -12.79
CA ILE A 211 -2.89 1.40 -11.84
C ILE A 211 -1.40 1.49 -12.13
N VAL A 212 -0.87 2.72 -12.18
CA VAL A 212 0.50 3.01 -12.58
C VAL A 212 1.11 4.05 -11.65
N HIS A 213 2.21 3.67 -11.01
CA HIS A 213 3.09 4.62 -10.34
C HIS A 213 3.80 5.51 -11.38
N THR A 214 3.82 6.82 -11.16
CA THR A 214 4.36 7.78 -12.14
C THR A 214 5.88 7.82 -12.20
N GLY A 215 6.56 7.43 -11.13
CA GLY A 215 7.99 7.63 -10.97
C GLY A 215 8.37 9.01 -10.41
N GLY A 216 9.55 9.50 -10.77
CA GLY A 216 10.08 10.78 -10.31
C GLY A 216 10.87 10.70 -9.00
N MET A 217 11.34 9.51 -8.63
CA MET A 217 12.11 9.30 -7.40
C MET A 217 13.61 9.53 -7.62
N THR A 218 14.27 10.02 -6.58
CA THR A 218 15.73 10.19 -6.52
C THR A 218 16.27 9.62 -5.22
N LEU A 219 17.46 9.02 -5.25
CA LEU A 219 18.06 8.44 -4.05
C LEU A 219 18.62 9.51 -3.09
N ASP A 220 19.36 10.50 -3.60
CA ASP A 220 20.22 11.34 -2.75
C ASP A 220 19.76 12.80 -2.60
N GLN A 221 19.23 13.40 -3.67
CA GLN A 221 18.98 14.85 -3.73
C GLN A 221 17.61 15.14 -4.34
N PRO A 222 16.75 15.92 -3.63
CA PRO A 222 15.48 16.34 -4.19
C PRO A 222 15.69 17.23 -5.41
N ILE A 223 14.80 17.09 -6.38
CA ILE A 223 14.74 17.92 -7.58
C ILE A 223 14.02 19.21 -7.23
N GLN A 224 14.71 20.35 -7.38
CA GLN A 224 14.15 21.67 -7.06
C GLN A 224 13.11 22.15 -8.09
N ASP A 225 13.28 21.75 -9.35
CA ASP A 225 12.36 22.10 -10.45
C ASP A 225 11.78 20.80 -11.03
N ASN A 226 10.55 20.49 -10.64
CA ASN A 226 9.82 19.29 -11.03
C ASN A 226 9.11 19.43 -12.39
N ARG A 227 9.09 20.62 -13.01
CA ARG A 227 8.42 20.83 -14.32
C ARG A 227 8.93 19.87 -15.41
N PRO A 228 10.25 19.61 -15.56
CA PRO A 228 10.73 18.63 -16.52
C PRO A 228 10.25 17.20 -16.24
N LEU A 229 9.95 16.86 -14.99
CA LEU A 229 9.40 15.54 -14.63
C LEU A 229 7.96 15.42 -15.15
N TYR A 230 7.15 16.47 -14.97
CA TYR A 230 5.79 16.52 -15.49
C TYR A 230 5.72 16.63 -17.02
N ASP A 231 6.67 17.32 -17.66
CA ASP A 231 6.82 17.32 -19.11
C ASP A 231 7.11 15.89 -19.61
N ASN A 232 8.04 15.20 -18.95
CA ASN A 232 8.36 13.80 -19.27
C ASN A 232 7.18 12.86 -19.03
N LEU A 233 6.48 13.00 -17.90
CA LEU A 233 5.28 12.21 -17.59
C LEU A 233 4.20 12.43 -18.64
N GLY A 234 3.98 13.67 -19.07
CA GLY A 234 3.06 14.02 -20.15
C GLY A 234 3.40 13.29 -21.45
N CYS A 235 4.66 13.37 -21.89
CA CYS A 235 5.14 12.65 -23.07
C CYS A 235 5.02 11.13 -22.93
N SER A 236 5.27 10.58 -21.75
CA SER A 236 5.17 9.13 -21.50
C SER A 236 3.73 8.64 -21.59
N VAL A 237 2.80 9.34 -20.94
CA VAL A 237 1.37 8.99 -20.95
C VAL A 237 0.79 9.09 -22.37
N GLU A 238 1.18 10.10 -23.15
CA GLU A 238 0.74 10.24 -24.54
C GLU A 238 1.24 9.13 -25.48
N GLN A 239 2.33 8.44 -25.11
CA GLN A 239 2.87 7.30 -25.87
C GLN A 239 2.25 5.96 -25.49
N ILE A 240 1.56 5.90 -24.34
CA ILE A 240 0.89 4.68 -23.88
C ILE A 240 -0.43 4.55 -24.64
N ASP A 241 -0.61 3.40 -25.30
CA ASP A 241 -1.90 3.04 -25.87
C ASP A 241 -2.79 2.48 -24.76
N SER A 242 -3.73 3.31 -24.31
CA SER A 242 -4.71 2.98 -23.27
C SER A 242 -6.06 2.51 -23.84
N GLU A 243 -6.19 2.25 -25.14
CA GLU A 243 -7.48 1.82 -25.71
C GLU A 243 -7.99 0.53 -25.03
N GLY A 244 -9.28 0.50 -24.67
CA GLY A 244 -9.90 -0.67 -24.03
C GLY A 244 -9.57 -0.88 -22.55
N VAL A 245 -8.77 0.00 -21.92
CA VAL A 245 -8.53 0.01 -20.48
C VAL A 245 -8.68 1.42 -19.91
N GLU A 246 -8.88 1.55 -18.60
CA GLU A 246 -8.76 2.82 -17.90
C GLU A 246 -7.43 2.87 -17.16
N VAL A 247 -6.50 3.73 -17.60
CA VAL A 247 -5.22 3.94 -16.89
C VAL A 247 -5.43 4.95 -15.77
N LEU A 248 -5.06 4.56 -14.56
CA LEU A 248 -5.16 5.34 -13.34
C LEU A 248 -3.74 5.61 -12.82
N LEU A 249 -3.36 6.89 -12.76
CA LEU A 249 -2.11 7.27 -12.11
C LEU A 249 -2.32 7.32 -10.60
N GLU A 250 -1.37 6.83 -9.82
CA GLU A 250 -1.45 6.79 -8.36
C GLU A 250 -0.63 7.89 -7.70
N ASN A 251 -1.20 8.56 -6.70
CA ASN A 251 -0.46 9.53 -5.88
C ASN A 251 0.60 8.83 -5.05
N LEU A 252 1.79 9.40 -4.99
CA LEU A 252 2.97 8.77 -4.38
C LEU A 252 3.28 9.33 -2.99
N PRO A 253 3.92 8.54 -2.11
CA PRO A 253 4.39 9.00 -0.81
C PRO A 253 5.67 9.85 -0.97
N PRO A 254 6.03 10.69 0.02
CA PRO A 254 7.21 11.55 -0.05
C PRO A 254 8.53 10.79 0.05
N HIS A 255 8.56 9.71 0.84
CA HIS A 255 9.78 8.97 1.15
C HIS A 255 9.62 7.45 1.01
N PRO A 256 9.35 6.93 -0.20
CA PRO A 256 9.12 5.50 -0.40
C PRO A 256 10.40 4.68 -0.15
N TRP A 257 10.22 3.41 0.20
CA TRP A 257 11.34 2.49 0.43
C TRP A 257 11.54 1.55 -0.76
N TYR A 258 12.66 1.72 -1.47
CA TYR A 258 13.03 0.90 -2.62
C TYR A 258 14.43 0.32 -2.47
N PHE A 259 14.59 -0.95 -2.88
CA PHE A 259 15.88 -1.66 -2.94
C PHE A 259 16.74 -1.60 -1.66
N GLY A 260 16.10 -1.51 -0.50
CA GLY A 260 16.77 -1.48 0.81
C GLY A 260 17.16 -0.08 1.29
N GLY A 261 16.67 0.99 0.66
CA GLY A 261 16.87 2.36 1.11
C GLY A 261 15.64 3.22 0.93
N GLN A 262 15.62 4.35 1.64
CA GLN A 262 14.61 5.40 1.48
C GLN A 262 14.97 6.28 0.28
N TRP A 263 14.00 6.53 -0.59
CA TRP A 263 14.10 7.41 -1.75
C TRP A 263 13.28 8.66 -1.52
N ILE A 264 13.50 9.69 -2.34
CA ILE A 264 12.76 10.95 -2.29
C ILE A 264 11.89 11.03 -3.55
N THR A 265 10.58 11.18 -3.37
CA THR A 265 9.65 11.44 -4.47
C THR A 265 9.63 12.92 -4.82
N ASN A 266 9.64 13.24 -6.11
CA ASN A 266 9.70 14.64 -6.60
C ASN A 266 8.52 15.05 -7.47
N ALA A 267 7.56 14.15 -7.71
CA ALA A 267 6.39 14.40 -8.54
C ALA A 267 5.18 13.62 -8.02
N PHE A 268 3.99 14.10 -8.37
CA PHE A 268 2.73 13.37 -8.21
C PHE A 268 2.35 13.05 -6.75
N MET A 269 2.56 14.03 -5.86
CA MET A 269 2.17 13.95 -4.44
C MET A 269 1.13 15.01 -4.03
N ASP A 270 1.32 16.27 -4.43
CA ASP A 270 0.38 17.37 -4.13
C ASP A 270 -0.90 17.27 -4.97
N ALA A 271 -2.05 17.42 -4.34
CA ALA A 271 -3.35 17.32 -4.98
C ALA A 271 -3.59 18.38 -6.06
N ASN A 272 -3.07 19.60 -5.90
CA ASN A 272 -3.22 20.62 -6.93
C ASN A 272 -2.33 20.31 -8.13
N GLU A 273 -1.07 19.90 -7.91
CA GLU A 273 -0.18 19.48 -8.99
C GLU A 273 -0.74 18.28 -9.76
N ILE A 274 -1.27 17.27 -9.05
CA ILE A 274 -1.92 16.11 -9.64
C ILE A 274 -3.13 16.54 -10.47
N ARG A 275 -4.05 17.33 -9.89
CA ARG A 275 -5.25 17.85 -10.58
C ARG A 275 -4.88 18.60 -11.86
N ASP A 276 -3.91 19.50 -11.77
CA ASP A 276 -3.50 20.35 -12.88
C ASP A 276 -2.85 19.52 -14.01
N PHE A 277 -2.26 18.37 -13.69
CA PHE A 277 -1.76 17.41 -14.68
C PHE A 277 -2.87 16.58 -15.33
N ILE A 278 -3.79 16.01 -14.55
CA ILE A 278 -4.78 15.02 -15.02
C ILE A 278 -5.97 15.66 -15.75
N VAL A 279 -6.42 16.84 -15.32
CA VAL A 279 -7.64 17.48 -15.85
C VAL A 279 -7.53 17.79 -17.35
N PRO A 280 -6.45 18.42 -17.85
CA PRO A 280 -6.29 18.68 -19.28
C PRO A 280 -6.22 17.39 -20.12
N ARG A 281 -5.77 16.29 -19.50
CA ARG A 281 -5.60 14.97 -20.13
C ARG A 281 -6.82 14.06 -19.97
N LYS A 282 -7.85 14.50 -19.24
CA LYS A 282 -9.06 13.72 -18.93
C LYS A 282 -8.74 12.36 -18.29
N MET A 283 -7.73 12.35 -17.43
CA MET A 283 -7.34 11.15 -16.69
C MET A 283 -7.99 11.13 -15.31
N ASN A 284 -8.21 9.92 -14.81
CA ASN A 284 -8.61 9.65 -13.44
C ASN A 284 -7.43 9.05 -12.67
N ILE A 285 -7.56 8.94 -11.36
CA ILE A 285 -6.50 8.45 -10.48
C ILE A 285 -6.93 7.23 -9.67
N CYS A 286 -5.92 6.47 -9.24
CA CYS A 286 -5.99 5.70 -8.01
C CYS A 286 -5.58 6.66 -6.88
N PHE A 287 -6.40 6.77 -5.85
CA PHE A 287 -6.02 7.54 -4.67
C PHE A 287 -5.62 6.59 -3.54
N ASP A 288 -4.35 6.64 -3.14
CA ASP A 288 -3.85 5.95 -1.97
C ASP A 288 -3.89 6.88 -0.74
N THR A 289 -4.63 6.45 0.28
CA THR A 289 -4.85 7.23 1.50
C THR A 289 -3.61 7.37 2.35
N SER A 290 -2.78 6.33 2.43
CA SER A 290 -1.53 6.32 3.19
C SER A 290 -0.51 7.25 2.53
N HIS A 291 -0.25 7.11 1.23
CA HIS A 291 0.65 7.97 0.46
C HIS A 291 0.29 9.45 0.63
N SER A 292 -0.99 9.79 0.46
CA SER A 292 -1.47 11.16 0.65
C SER A 292 -1.29 11.61 2.10
N LYS A 293 -1.59 10.77 3.09
CA LYS A 293 -1.39 11.10 4.51
C LYS A 293 0.07 11.37 4.86
N LEU A 294 0.99 10.53 4.39
CA LEU A 294 2.44 10.72 4.59
C LEU A 294 2.91 12.02 3.91
N TYR A 295 2.44 12.31 2.69
CA TYR A 295 2.72 13.56 2.01
C TYR A 295 2.20 14.77 2.81
N CYS A 296 0.97 14.72 3.33
CA CYS A 296 0.38 15.80 4.11
C CYS A 296 1.18 16.10 5.37
N ASN A 297 1.65 15.05 6.06
CA ASN A 297 2.52 15.20 7.23
C ASN A 297 3.85 15.85 6.86
N TRP A 298 4.44 15.46 5.73
CA TRP A 298 5.71 16.00 5.23
C TRP A 298 5.61 17.47 4.76
N ALA A 299 4.56 17.79 4.00
CA ALA A 299 4.34 19.12 3.42
C ALA A 299 3.63 20.08 4.38
N HIS A 300 3.16 19.60 5.53
CA HIS A 300 2.35 20.34 6.50
C HIS A 300 1.07 20.93 5.89
N VAL A 301 0.35 20.13 5.11
CA VAL A 301 -0.95 20.47 4.51
C VAL A 301 -2.06 19.59 5.08
N ASP A 302 -3.32 20.03 4.94
CA ASP A 302 -4.47 19.28 5.45
C ASP A 302 -4.81 18.07 4.56
N PHE A 303 -4.95 16.90 5.18
CA PHE A 303 -5.25 15.66 4.47
C PHE A 303 -6.62 15.66 3.81
N TYR A 304 -7.65 16.19 4.48
CA TYR A 304 -9.01 16.15 3.96
C TYR A 304 -9.23 17.17 2.85
N GLU A 305 -8.52 18.30 2.86
CA GLU A 305 -8.46 19.22 1.72
C GLU A 305 -7.87 18.53 0.48
N GLN A 306 -6.78 17.77 0.64
CA GLN A 306 -6.17 17.02 -0.46
C GLN A 306 -7.13 15.94 -1.01
N VAL A 307 -7.80 15.19 -0.12
CA VAL A 307 -8.86 14.25 -0.49
C VAL A 307 -9.95 14.95 -1.29
N GLN A 308 -10.47 16.09 -0.83
CA GLN A 308 -11.55 16.82 -1.52
C GLN A 308 -11.16 17.31 -2.92
N ILE A 309 -9.90 17.73 -3.11
CA ILE A 309 -9.41 18.20 -4.41
C ILE A 309 -9.39 17.06 -5.44
N LEU A 310 -9.00 15.86 -5.02
CA LEU A 310 -8.82 14.72 -5.92
C LEU A 310 -10.04 13.79 -6.03
N LEU A 311 -10.93 13.78 -5.03
CA LEU A 311 -12.11 12.92 -4.98
C LEU A 311 -12.93 12.89 -6.28
N PRO A 312 -13.18 14.01 -6.99
CA PRO A 312 -13.93 13.99 -8.25
C PRO A 312 -13.27 13.19 -9.38
N TYR A 313 -11.97 12.93 -9.28
CA TYR A 313 -11.15 12.21 -10.27
C TYR A 313 -10.71 10.84 -9.76
N THR A 314 -11.03 10.49 -8.51
CA THR A 314 -10.69 9.21 -7.91
C THR A 314 -11.65 8.15 -8.44
N HIS A 315 -11.12 7.19 -9.19
CA HIS A 315 -11.89 6.05 -9.71
C HIS A 315 -11.55 4.75 -9.01
N HIS A 316 -10.43 4.71 -8.29
CA HIS A 316 -10.00 3.60 -7.47
C HIS A 316 -9.39 4.10 -6.16
N LEU A 317 -9.58 3.37 -5.06
CA LEU A 317 -8.98 3.69 -3.77
C LEU A 317 -8.09 2.52 -3.31
N HIS A 318 -6.83 2.82 -3.05
CA HIS A 318 -6.03 2.03 -2.12
C HIS A 318 -6.24 2.60 -0.72
N ILE A 319 -6.73 1.77 0.19
CA ILE A 319 -7.10 2.19 1.53
C ILE A 319 -6.21 1.49 2.54
N SER A 320 -5.39 2.28 3.21
CA SER A 320 -4.61 1.88 4.37
C SER A 320 -4.43 3.08 5.30
N ASP A 321 -4.16 2.81 6.57
CA ASP A 321 -3.86 3.88 7.51
C ASP A 321 -2.43 4.38 7.31
N GLY A 322 -2.20 5.62 7.72
CA GLY A 322 -0.94 6.32 7.52
C GLY A 322 -0.56 7.11 8.75
N SER A 323 0.71 7.06 9.13
CA SER A 323 1.25 7.89 10.22
C SER A 323 2.69 8.33 9.97
N GLY A 324 3.05 9.48 10.54
CA GLY A 324 4.39 10.05 10.41
C GLY A 324 4.82 10.26 8.96
N LEU A 325 6.08 9.97 8.68
CA LEU A 325 6.70 10.11 7.35
C LEU A 325 6.98 8.76 6.67
N ASP A 326 6.73 7.66 7.36
CA ASP A 326 7.18 6.31 6.99
C ASP A 326 6.28 5.18 7.52
N GLY A 327 5.20 5.50 8.24
CA GLY A 327 4.16 4.57 8.64
C GLY A 327 3.16 4.36 7.52
N GLU A 328 3.61 3.79 6.41
CA GLU A 328 2.85 3.51 5.20
C GLU A 328 2.13 2.15 5.29
N GLY A 329 0.93 2.03 4.73
CA GLY A 329 0.25 0.73 4.58
C GLY A 329 -0.20 0.12 5.90
N LEU A 330 -0.41 0.94 6.94
CA LEU A 330 -0.76 0.47 8.28
C LEU A 330 -2.19 -0.09 8.30
N GLN A 331 -2.45 -0.98 9.26
CA GLN A 331 -3.80 -1.47 9.48
C GLN A 331 -4.73 -0.32 9.89
N ILE A 332 -5.98 -0.37 9.47
CA ILE A 332 -7.02 0.62 9.76
C ILE A 332 -7.15 0.83 11.27
N GLY A 333 -6.96 2.05 11.76
CA GLY A 333 -6.98 2.39 13.18
C GLY A 333 -5.64 2.22 13.92
N GLU A 334 -4.57 1.85 13.21
CA GLU A 334 -3.20 1.85 13.75
C GLU A 334 -2.39 3.09 13.33
N GLY A 335 -2.94 3.91 12.44
CA GLY A 335 -2.38 5.21 12.07
C GLY A 335 -3.22 6.38 12.61
N ASN A 336 -3.14 7.53 11.94
CA ASN A 336 -3.72 8.79 12.41
C ASN A 336 -4.75 9.36 11.41
N ILE A 337 -5.33 8.53 10.55
CA ILE A 337 -6.47 8.92 9.70
C ILE A 337 -7.76 8.77 10.50
N ASP A 338 -8.55 9.85 10.64
CA ASP A 338 -9.93 9.76 11.14
C ASP A 338 -10.82 9.23 10.01
N TRP A 339 -11.09 7.93 10.05
CA TRP A 339 -11.90 7.20 9.07
C TRP A 339 -13.37 7.60 9.08
N VAL A 340 -13.91 8.04 10.22
CA VAL A 340 -15.30 8.53 10.28
C VAL A 340 -15.38 9.84 9.51
N HIS A 341 -14.44 10.76 9.74
CA HIS A 341 -14.39 12.00 8.98
C HIS A 341 -14.10 11.74 7.49
N PHE A 342 -13.19 10.80 7.17
CA PHE A 342 -12.92 10.39 5.80
C PHE A 342 -14.21 10.02 5.07
N PHE A 343 -15.05 9.14 5.63
CA PHE A 343 -16.31 8.74 4.99
C PHE A 343 -17.38 9.83 4.94
N ARG A 344 -17.30 10.86 5.79
CA ARG A 344 -18.14 12.06 5.64
C ARG A 344 -17.71 12.89 4.43
N VAL A 345 -16.39 13.03 4.23
CA VAL A 345 -15.81 13.75 3.10
C VAL A 345 -16.02 12.99 1.79
N THR A 346 -15.85 11.67 1.79
CA THR A 346 -15.96 10.79 0.60
C THR A 346 -17.35 10.21 0.38
N ARG A 347 -18.39 10.84 0.95
CA ARG A 347 -19.75 10.30 0.96
C ARG A 347 -20.35 9.98 -0.41
N ASP A 348 -19.88 10.68 -1.44
CA ASP A 348 -20.36 10.61 -2.84
C ASP A 348 -19.48 9.67 -3.69
N TYR A 349 -18.48 9.03 -3.09
CA TYR A 349 -17.63 8.05 -3.76
C TYR A 349 -18.32 6.69 -3.87
N HIS A 350 -18.31 6.13 -5.07
CA HIS A 350 -18.92 4.83 -5.39
C HIS A 350 -18.02 3.93 -6.25
N GLY A 351 -16.72 4.25 -6.32
CA GLY A 351 -15.74 3.49 -7.10
C GLY A 351 -15.33 2.17 -6.46
N THR A 352 -14.28 1.57 -7.02
CA THR A 352 -13.66 0.34 -6.49
C THR A 352 -12.62 0.67 -5.43
N MET A 353 -12.51 -0.14 -4.39
CA MET A 353 -11.49 0.03 -3.35
C MET A 353 -10.86 -1.30 -2.94
N ILE A 354 -9.56 -1.29 -2.64
CA ILE A 354 -8.89 -2.38 -1.94
C ILE A 354 -8.33 -1.89 -0.60
N PRO A 355 -8.35 -2.72 0.46
CA PRO A 355 -7.52 -2.46 1.62
C PRO A 355 -6.07 -2.83 1.28
N GLU A 356 -5.19 -1.85 1.10
CA GLU A 356 -3.77 -2.08 0.81
C GLU A 356 -2.95 -2.17 2.10
N ILE A 357 -3.32 -3.15 2.93
CA ILE A 357 -2.65 -3.36 4.21
C ILE A 357 -1.38 -4.14 3.98
N TRP A 358 -0.29 -3.68 4.58
CA TRP A 358 0.95 -4.41 4.55
C TRP A 358 0.79 -5.82 5.11
N ARG A 359 1.22 -6.82 4.34
CA ARG A 359 1.00 -8.26 4.64
C ARG A 359 -0.46 -8.68 4.82
N GLY A 360 -1.43 -7.89 4.34
CA GLY A 360 -2.86 -8.19 4.52
C GLY A 360 -3.32 -9.51 3.91
N HIS A 361 -2.62 -10.00 2.88
CA HIS A 361 -2.87 -11.28 2.20
C HIS A 361 -2.57 -12.51 3.06
N GLN A 362 -1.76 -12.35 4.11
CA GLN A 362 -1.33 -13.49 4.91
C GLN A 362 -2.48 -14.10 5.71
N HIS A 363 -2.29 -15.37 6.08
CA HIS A 363 -3.29 -16.14 6.81
C HIS A 363 -4.66 -16.12 6.11
N ALA A 364 -4.66 -16.34 4.78
CA ALA A 364 -5.85 -16.31 3.92
C ALA A 364 -6.61 -14.97 3.94
N GLY A 365 -5.88 -13.86 3.93
CA GLY A 365 -6.45 -12.51 3.81
C GLY A 365 -6.99 -11.90 5.09
N GLN A 366 -6.66 -12.42 6.27
CA GLN A 366 -7.19 -11.93 7.56
C GLN A 366 -6.98 -10.43 7.76
N GLY A 367 -5.83 -9.89 7.33
CA GLY A 367 -5.54 -8.45 7.45
C GLY A 367 -6.47 -7.61 6.59
N PHE A 368 -6.86 -8.10 5.40
CA PHE A 368 -7.85 -7.45 4.56
C PHE A 368 -9.25 -7.50 5.16
N LEU A 369 -9.67 -8.66 5.71
CA LEU A 369 -10.99 -8.79 6.35
C LEU A 369 -11.16 -7.84 7.54
N LEU A 370 -10.13 -7.76 8.39
CA LEU A 370 -10.10 -6.83 9.51
C LEU A 370 -10.20 -5.37 9.05
N ALA A 371 -9.51 -5.01 7.97
CA ALA A 371 -9.60 -3.68 7.39
C ALA A 371 -11.02 -3.37 6.90
N ILE A 372 -11.65 -4.26 6.12
CA ILE A 372 -13.02 -4.08 5.64
C ILE A 372 -14.00 -3.95 6.80
N GLN A 373 -13.85 -4.75 7.86
CA GLN A 373 -14.67 -4.65 9.06
C GLN A 373 -14.56 -3.26 9.70
N ARG A 374 -13.33 -2.81 10.01
CA ARG A 374 -13.08 -1.51 10.66
C ARG A 374 -13.55 -0.34 9.78
N LEU A 375 -13.35 -0.43 8.46
CA LEU A 375 -13.84 0.56 7.50
C LEU A 375 -15.37 0.59 7.45
N SER A 376 -16.03 -0.58 7.52
CA SER A 376 -17.49 -0.66 7.56
C SER A 376 -18.07 -0.02 8.82
N GLU A 377 -17.48 -0.28 9.99
CA GLU A 377 -17.84 0.36 11.26
C GLU A 377 -17.70 1.88 11.18
N ALA A 378 -16.56 2.37 10.67
CA ALA A 378 -16.33 3.81 10.49
C ALA A 378 -17.32 4.44 9.48
N TYR A 379 -17.63 3.73 8.40
CA TYR A 379 -18.60 4.17 7.39
C TYR A 379 -20.01 4.32 8.00
N PHE A 380 -20.51 3.32 8.73
CA PHE A 380 -21.84 3.39 9.31
C PHE A 380 -21.93 4.48 10.38
N LYS A 381 -20.90 4.62 11.23
CA LYS A 381 -20.81 5.72 12.19
C LYS A 381 -20.82 7.10 11.51
N ALA A 382 -20.14 7.24 10.37
CA ALA A 382 -20.15 8.47 9.59
C ALA A 382 -21.55 8.83 9.06
N ARG A 383 -22.42 7.83 8.82
CA ARG A 383 -23.80 8.02 8.36
C ARG A 383 -24.79 8.28 9.48
N GLU A 384 -24.60 7.68 10.65
CA GLU A 384 -25.43 7.92 11.84
C GLU A 384 -25.28 9.34 12.38
N ASP A 385 -24.04 9.85 12.45
CA ASP A 385 -23.74 11.19 12.97
C ASP A 385 -24.10 12.33 11.99
N GLY A 386 -24.46 12.01 10.75
CA GLY A 386 -24.77 12.97 9.67
C GLY A 386 -26.25 13.06 9.31
N GLY A 387 -27.12 12.35 10.05
CA GLY A 387 -28.58 12.30 9.87
C GLY A 387 -29.33 13.44 10.54
#